data_AF-A0A957L661-F1
#
_entry.id   AF-A0A957L661-F1
#
_cell.length_a   1.000
_cell.length_b   1.000
_cell.length_c   1.000
_cell.angle_alpha   90.00
_cell.angle_beta   90.00
_cell.angle_gamma   90.00
#
_symmetry.space_group_name_H-M   'P 1'
#
loop_
_entity.id
_entity.type
_entity.pdbx_description
1 polymer ?
#
loop_
_entity_poly.entity_id
_entity_poly.type
_entity_poly.pdbx_seq_one_letter_code
_entity_poly.pdbx_strand_id
1 'polypeptide(L)'
;MKDYDLFSRRFKADPFLTFARLRAEDPVYCHVAPNGLRIWYISRYEDVVAVLNDGERFVKNIHNAASAAEVQDKAPTSNILQLINQNMLFADPPDH
;
A
#
# COMPACT_ATOMS: atom_id res chain seq x y z
N MET A 1 -14.14 11.45 -8.36
CA MET A 1 -13.67 10.07 -8.16
C MET A 1 -14.63 9.40 -7.20
N LYS A 2 -14.99 8.12 -7.42
CA LYS A 2 -15.92 7.41 -6.52
C LYS A 2 -15.26 7.17 -5.17
N ASP A 3 -16.04 7.21 -4.10
CA ASP A 3 -15.55 6.93 -2.75
C ASP A 3 -15.86 5.47 -2.38
N TYR A 4 -14.82 4.72 -2.00
CA TYR A 4 -14.93 3.32 -1.60
C TYR A 4 -14.62 3.21 -0.11
N ASP A 5 -15.57 2.70 0.68
CA ASP A 5 -15.41 2.53 2.12
C ASP A 5 -14.63 1.24 2.45
N LEU A 6 -13.33 1.26 2.15
CA LEU A 6 -12.39 0.14 2.28
C LEU A 6 -11.99 -0.16 3.74
N PHE A 7 -12.43 0.65 4.70
CA PHE A 7 -12.07 0.51 6.11
C PHE A 7 -13.24 0.06 7.01
N SER A 8 -14.47 0.10 6.50
CA SER A 8 -15.66 -0.33 7.24
C SER A 8 -15.66 -1.80 7.64
N ARG A 9 -16.41 -2.10 8.71
CA ARG A 9 -16.72 -3.48 9.11
C ARG A 9 -17.44 -4.25 8.00
N ARG A 10 -18.31 -3.58 7.24
CA ARG A 10 -19.06 -4.19 6.14
C ARG A 10 -18.13 -4.66 5.03
N PHE A 11 -17.19 -3.81 4.60
CA PHE A 11 -16.19 -4.21 3.61
C PHE A 11 -15.34 -5.38 4.10
N LYS A 12 -14.89 -5.34 5.36
CA LYS A 12 -14.09 -6.44 5.95
C LYS A 12 -14.86 -7.77 6.01
N ALA A 13 -16.17 -7.72 6.16
CA ALA A 13 -17.03 -8.91 6.20
C ALA A 13 -17.30 -9.49 4.81
N ASP A 14 -17.47 -8.65 3.78
CA ASP A 14 -17.66 -9.06 2.39
C ASP A 14 -16.98 -8.08 1.41
N PRO A 15 -15.71 -8.30 1.07
CA PRO A 15 -14.94 -7.36 0.24
C PRO A 15 -15.11 -7.60 -1.26
N PHE A 16 -15.63 -8.76 -1.67
CA PHE A 16 -15.53 -9.22 -3.05
C PHE A 16 -16.33 -8.36 -4.02
N LEU A 17 -17.52 -7.90 -3.61
CA LEU A 17 -18.34 -6.98 -4.41
C LEU A 17 -17.62 -5.64 -4.64
N THR A 18 -16.97 -5.11 -3.60
CA THR A 18 -16.21 -3.87 -3.70
C THR A 18 -15.01 -4.04 -4.62
N PHE A 19 -14.25 -5.13 -4.50
CA PHE A 19 -13.14 -5.41 -5.41
C PHE A 19 -13.59 -5.63 -6.86
N ALA A 20 -14.75 -6.24 -7.08
CA ALA A 20 -15.31 -6.40 -8.42
C ALA A 20 -15.61 -5.04 -9.08
N ARG A 21 -16.17 -4.09 -8.31
CA ARG A 21 -16.41 -2.72 -8.78
C ARG A 21 -15.12 -1.97 -9.07
N LEU A 22 -14.13 -2.04 -8.16
CA LEU A 22 -12.81 -1.44 -8.38
C LEU A 22 -12.20 -1.94 -9.70
N ARG A 23 -12.18 -3.26 -9.95
CA ARG A 23 -11.62 -3.81 -11.20
C ARG A 23 -12.31 -3.30 -12.47
N ALA A 24 -13.63 -3.15 -12.41
CA ALA A 24 -14.45 -2.78 -13.56
C ALA A 24 -14.40 -1.27 -13.83
N GLU A 25 -14.42 -0.46 -12.78
CA GLU A 25 -14.72 0.97 -12.88
C GLU A 25 -13.52 1.86 -12.56
N ASP A 26 -12.71 1.50 -11.55
CA ASP A 26 -11.60 2.31 -11.05
C ASP A 26 -10.38 1.39 -10.74
N PRO A 27 -9.77 0.76 -11.76
CA PRO A 27 -8.80 -0.32 -11.57
C PRO A 27 -7.52 0.12 -10.82
N VAL A 28 -7.21 1.42 -10.93
CA VAL A 28 -6.19 2.14 -10.15
C VAL A 28 -6.90 3.26 -9.39
N TYR A 29 -7.04 3.12 -8.08
CA TYR A 29 -7.82 4.02 -7.23
C TYR A 29 -6.95 4.69 -6.16
N CYS A 30 -7.00 6.02 -6.06
CA CYS A 30 -6.27 6.78 -5.06
C CYS A 30 -7.16 7.14 -3.86
N HIS A 31 -6.83 6.64 -2.68
CA HIS A 31 -7.47 7.04 -1.44
C HIS A 31 -6.59 8.04 -0.70
N VAL A 32 -7.18 9.13 -0.21
CA VAL A 32 -6.49 10.10 0.66
C VAL A 32 -6.93 9.82 2.09
N ALA A 33 -6.01 9.32 2.91
CA ALA A 33 -6.25 9.06 4.33
C ALA A 33 -6.45 10.39 5.10
N PRO A 34 -7.04 10.37 6.31
CA PRO A 34 -7.28 11.59 7.10
C PRO A 34 -6.02 12.41 7.42
N ASN A 35 -4.85 11.77 7.42
CA ASN A 35 -3.54 12.42 7.61
C ASN A 35 -2.92 12.97 6.31
N GLY A 36 -3.67 12.97 5.19
CA GLY A 36 -3.22 13.44 3.88
C GLY A 36 -2.40 12.43 3.08
N LEU A 37 -2.07 11.26 3.65
CA LEU A 37 -1.32 10.23 2.93
C LEU A 37 -2.16 9.66 1.78
N ARG A 38 -1.55 9.54 0.60
CA ARG A 38 -2.16 8.88 -0.55
C ARG A 38 -1.85 7.39 -0.52
N ILE A 39 -2.88 6.57 -0.68
CA ILE A 39 -2.81 5.13 -0.82
C ILE A 39 -3.36 4.77 -2.21
N TRP A 40 -2.57 4.09 -3.02
CA TRP A 40 -2.99 3.63 -4.33
C TRP A 40 -3.40 2.15 -4.27
N TYR A 41 -4.60 1.86 -4.74
CA TYR A 41 -5.14 0.51 -4.86
C TYR A 41 -5.09 0.07 -6.32
N ILE A 42 -4.49 -1.09 -6.56
CA ILE A 42 -4.37 -1.71 -7.88
C ILE A 42 -5.16 -3.02 -7.81
N SER A 43 -6.11 -3.21 -8.72
CA SER A 43 -7.11 -4.28 -8.55
C SER A 43 -7.21 -5.27 -9.70
N ARG A 44 -6.76 -4.94 -10.91
CA ARG A 44 -6.71 -5.90 -12.03
C ARG A 44 -5.51 -6.82 -11.87
N TYR A 45 -5.73 -8.09 -12.17
CA TYR A 45 -4.72 -9.13 -11.97
C TYR A 45 -3.41 -8.82 -12.71
N GLU A 46 -3.51 -8.43 -13.98
CA GLU A 46 -2.35 -8.08 -14.81
C GLU A 46 -1.53 -6.92 -14.22
N ASP A 47 -2.20 -5.86 -13.76
CA ASP A 47 -1.55 -4.69 -13.15
C ASP A 47 -0.90 -5.05 -11.81
N VAL A 48 -1.58 -5.86 -10.99
CA VAL A 48 -1.04 -6.33 -9.71
C VAL A 48 0.22 -7.17 -9.93
N VAL A 49 0.20 -8.11 -10.88
CA VAL A 49 1.36 -8.93 -11.21
C VAL A 49 2.51 -8.08 -11.74
N ALA A 50 2.22 -7.09 -12.60
CA ALA A 50 3.23 -6.19 -13.12
C ALA A 50 3.90 -5.37 -12.01
N VAL A 51 3.12 -4.80 -11.08
CA VAL A 51 3.63 -4.03 -9.95
C VAL A 51 4.44 -4.90 -8.99
N LEU A 52 3.94 -6.08 -8.63
CA LEU A 52 4.62 -6.95 -7.66
C LEU A 52 5.95 -7.53 -8.17
N ASN A 53 6.12 -7.64 -9.50
CA ASN A 53 7.36 -8.11 -10.11
C ASN A 53 8.36 -7.00 -10.42
N ASP A 54 7.98 -5.74 -10.22
CA ASP A 54 8.81 -4.58 -10.51
C ASP A 54 9.43 -4.01 -9.23
N GLY A 55 10.43 -4.72 -8.72
CA GLY A 55 11.14 -4.35 -7.50
C GLY A 55 12.07 -3.14 -7.65
N GLU A 56 12.27 -2.62 -8.87
CA GLU A 56 13.04 -1.39 -9.09
C GLU A 56 12.18 -0.14 -8.82
N ARG A 57 10.92 -0.14 -9.30
CA ARG A 57 10.01 1.00 -9.13
C ARG A 57 9.10 0.87 -7.91
N PHE A 58 8.77 -0.35 -7.49
CA PHE A 58 7.88 -0.64 -6.37
C PHE A 58 8.60 -1.41 -5.27
N VAL A 59 9.35 -0.66 -4.47
CA VAL A 59 10.13 -1.15 -3.34
C VAL A 59 9.27 -1.31 -2.07
N LYS A 60 9.67 -2.23 -1.19
CA LYS A 60 9.01 -2.52 0.09
C LYS A 60 9.62 -1.74 1.25
N ASN A 61 10.92 -1.49 1.20
CA ASN A 61 11.61 -0.73 2.23
C ASN A 61 11.37 0.77 2.00
N ILE A 62 10.75 1.43 2.97
CA ILE A 62 10.43 2.86 2.90
C ILE A 62 11.69 3.73 2.71
N HIS A 63 12.85 3.29 3.21
CA HIS A 63 14.12 3.98 3.05
C HIS A 63 14.63 3.99 1.60
N ASN A 64 14.17 3.04 0.77
CA ASN A 64 14.46 3.00 -0.66
C ASN A 64 13.43 3.81 -1.48
N ALA A 65 12.24 4.06 -0.91
CA ALA A 65 11.10 4.66 -1.60
C ALA A 65 11.01 6.19 -1.45
N ALA A 66 11.63 6.74 -0.41
CA ALA A 66 11.48 8.14 -0.02
C ALA A 66 12.81 8.74 0.45
N SER A 67 12.92 10.06 0.36
CA SER A 67 14.10 10.76 0.87
C SER A 67 14.21 10.63 2.39
N ALA A 68 15.43 10.73 2.93
CA ALA A 68 15.66 10.63 4.38
C ALA A 68 14.79 11.60 5.20
N ALA A 69 14.52 12.81 4.67
CA ALA A 69 13.64 13.80 5.31
C ALA A 69 12.18 13.33 5.36
N GLU A 70 11.66 12.76 4.27
CA GLU A 70 10.29 12.23 4.20
C GLU A 70 10.12 10.97 5.05
N VAL A 71 11.16 10.16 5.18
CA VAL A 71 11.16 8.98 6.06
C VAL A 71 11.18 9.39 7.52
N GLN A 72 11.93 10.43 7.90
CA GLN A 72 11.96 10.94 9.27
C GLN A 72 10.57 11.40 9.74
N ASP A 73 9.83 12.10 8.87
CA ASP A 73 8.46 12.55 9.16
C ASP A 73 7.44 11.41 9.22
N LYS A 74 7.71 10.30 8.52
CA LYS A 74 6.84 9.11 8.45
C LYS A 74 7.30 7.95 9.33
N ALA A 75 8.41 8.11 10.03
CA ALA A 75 9.01 7.05 10.84
C ALA A 75 8.04 6.64 11.95
N PRO A 76 7.91 5.32 12.24
CA PRO A 76 7.10 4.90 13.36
C PRO A 76 7.66 5.51 14.65
N THR A 77 6.84 6.28 15.36
CA THR A 77 7.22 6.90 16.63
C THR A 77 7.32 5.89 17.78
N SER A 78 6.83 4.66 17.56
CA SER A 78 6.88 3.56 18.53
C SER A 78 7.94 2.53 18.15
N ASN A 79 8.81 2.19 19.11
CA ASN A 79 9.83 1.16 19.00
C ASN A 79 9.24 -0.21 18.59
N ILE A 80 7.99 -0.52 19.00
CA ILE A 80 7.33 -1.78 18.65
C ILE A 80 7.00 -1.82 17.15
N LEU A 81 6.52 -0.71 16.59
CA LEU A 81 6.20 -0.64 15.16
C LEU A 81 7.47 -0.69 14.30
N GLN A 82 8.58 -0.13 14.78
CA GLN A 82 9.88 -0.30 14.12
C GLN A 82 10.28 -1.78 14.08
N LEU A 83 10.16 -2.49 15.21
CA LEU A 83 10.52 -3.91 15.27
C LEU A 83 9.63 -4.79 14.37
N ILE A 84 8.33 -4.49 14.30
CA ILE A 84 7.39 -5.20 13.42
C ILE A 84 7.76 -5.04 11.94
N ASN A 85 8.31 -3.89 11.55
CA ASN A 85 8.70 -3.63 10.16
C ASN A 85 10.11 -4.13 9.81
N GLN A 86 10.89 -4.63 10.78
CA GLN A 86 12.21 -5.21 10.55
C GLN A 86 12.09 -6.71 10.27
N ASN A 87 11.55 -7.08 9.10
CA ASN A 87 11.48 -8.47 8.66
C ASN A 87 11.44 -8.61 7.13
N MET A 88 11.54 -9.85 6.63
CA MET A 88 11.63 -10.20 5.20
C MET A 88 10.45 -9.72 4.34
N LEU A 89 9.28 -9.47 4.93
CA LEU A 89 8.11 -8.94 4.20
C LEU A 89 8.28 -7.47 3.80
N PHE A 90 9.18 -6.74 4.46
CA PHE A 90 9.45 -5.32 4.23
C PHE A 90 10.87 -5.04 3.74
N ALA A 91 11.61 -6.08 3.36
CA ALA A 91 12.96 -5.99 2.82
C ALA A 91 12.96 -6.05 1.29
N ASP A 92 13.91 -5.33 0.68
CA ASP A 92 14.22 -5.33 -0.75
C ASP A 92 15.55 -6.07 -0.99
N PRO A 93 15.91 -6.45 -2.24
CA PRO A 93 17.23 -7.02 -2.50
C PRO A 93 18.35 -6.06 -2.05
N PRO A 94 19.46 -6.56 -1.46
CA PRO A 94 19.83 -7.96 -1.21
C PRO A 94 19.42 -8.49 0.19
N ASP A 95 18.70 -7.71 0.98
CA ASP A 95 18.45 -7.98 2.40
C ASP A 95 17.34 -9.03 2.66
N HIS A 96 16.87 -9.72 1.61
CA HIS A 96 15.90 -10.81 1.66
C HIS A 96 16.34 -12.04 0.85
#